data_AF-A0AAD6ZVV7-F1
#
_entry.id   AF-A0AAD6ZVV7-F1
#
_cell.length_a   1.000
_cell.length_b   1.000
_cell.length_c   1.000
_cell.angle_alpha   90.00
_cell.angle_beta   90.00
_cell.angle_gamma   90.00
#
_symmetry.space_group_name_H-M   'P 1'
#
loop_
_entity.id
_entity.type
_entity.pdbx_description
1 polymer ?
#
loop_
_entity_poly.entity_id
_entity_poly.type
_entity_poly.pdbx_seq_one_letter_code
_entity_poly.pdbx_strand_id
1 'polypeptide(L)'
;MLPIQNLGGVAQLLRFALALNSGPPWRVDAPSQPLTCLVIDSAPGSYHHADAQRVLTYSFTGFKKFVGLAVAALIYMGLHTRSTVTGRPMPHEFIRDGLSNTQILPWTDTSTPRLYLYSDADRTSLPSDVKAHIEPVKRSGLNVREEFFIGTEHVQHSREYPERYWNAIRSIWDDRIRSKL
;
A
#
# COMPACT_ATOMS: atom_id res chain seq x y z
N MET A 1 -19.29 7.29 -9.91
CA MET A 1 -17.88 7.72 -9.80
C MET A 1 -17.15 6.58 -9.12
N LEU A 2 -16.41 5.77 -9.86
CA LEU A 2 -15.70 4.62 -9.30
C LEU A 2 -14.63 5.16 -8.32
N PRO A 3 -14.54 4.66 -7.07
CA PRO A 3 -13.47 5.06 -6.18
C PRO A 3 -12.15 4.56 -6.80
N ILE A 4 -11.39 5.49 -7.35
CA ILE A 4 -10.01 5.24 -7.78
C ILE A 4 -9.22 5.05 -6.49
N GLN A 5 -9.06 3.79 -6.09
CA GLN A 5 -8.35 3.38 -4.89
C GLN A 5 -6.87 3.78 -4.98
N ASN A 6 -6.26 4.18 -3.86
CA ASN A 6 -4.83 4.54 -3.73
C ASN A 6 -3.84 3.37 -4.00
N LEU A 7 -4.30 2.27 -4.62
CA LEU A 7 -3.42 1.23 -5.16
C LEU A 7 -2.45 1.79 -6.22
N GLY A 8 -2.81 2.90 -6.87
CA GLY A 8 -1.98 3.55 -7.89
C GLY A 8 -0.60 3.96 -7.38
N GLY A 9 -0.53 4.67 -6.24
CA GLY A 9 0.74 5.21 -5.73
C GLY A 9 1.73 4.11 -5.35
N VAL A 10 1.28 3.12 -4.58
CA VAL A 10 2.15 1.99 -4.19
C VAL A 10 2.52 1.13 -5.40
N ALA A 11 1.58 0.85 -6.31
CA ALA A 11 1.90 0.11 -7.53
C ALA A 11 2.92 0.85 -8.40
N GLN A 12 2.80 2.17 -8.55
CA GLN A 12 3.77 2.99 -9.29
C GLN A 12 5.15 2.94 -8.64
N LEU A 13 5.23 3.09 -7.30
CA LEU A 13 6.48 2.97 -6.55
C LEU A 13 7.12 1.59 -6.79
N LEU A 14 6.36 0.50 -6.68
CA LEU A 14 6.89 -0.85 -6.84
C LEU A 14 7.31 -1.15 -8.29
N ARG A 15 6.62 -0.59 -9.29
CA ARG A 15 7.03 -0.69 -10.69
C ARG A 15 8.29 0.11 -10.97
N PHE A 16 8.40 1.30 -10.39
CA PHE A 16 9.59 2.13 -10.46
C PHE A 16 10.79 1.43 -9.80
N ALA A 17 10.59 0.89 -8.59
CA ALA A 17 11.55 0.05 -7.88
C ALA A 17 12.01 -1.15 -8.73
N LEU A 18 11.08 -1.87 -9.35
CA LEU A 18 11.42 -2.99 -10.24
C LEU A 18 12.29 -2.53 -11.40
N ALA A 19 11.97 -1.39 -12.03
CA ALA A 19 12.77 -0.83 -13.11
C ALA A 19 14.18 -0.40 -12.63
N LEU A 20 14.28 0.22 -11.46
CA LEU A 20 15.57 0.59 -10.86
C LEU A 20 16.43 -0.64 -10.53
N ASN A 21 15.83 -1.68 -9.98
CA ASN A 21 16.53 -2.92 -9.60
C ASN A 21 16.89 -3.78 -10.82
N SER A 22 16.19 -3.61 -11.96
CA SER A 22 16.45 -4.35 -13.21
C SER A 22 17.39 -3.60 -14.18
N GLY A 23 17.67 -2.32 -13.92
CA GLY A 23 18.62 -1.54 -14.70
C GLY A 23 20.08 -1.95 -14.43
N PRO A 24 21.06 -1.42 -15.18
CA PRO A 24 22.47 -1.50 -14.76
C PRO A 24 22.57 -1.00 -13.32
N PRO A 25 23.49 -1.53 -12.48
CA PRO A 25 23.61 -1.05 -11.11
C PRO A 25 23.87 0.44 -11.19
N TRP A 26 22.83 1.23 -10.90
CA TRP A 26 22.94 2.65 -10.65
C TRP A 26 23.67 2.73 -9.30
N ARG A 27 24.97 2.41 -9.33
CA ARG A 27 25.93 2.92 -8.39
C ARG A 27 25.93 4.40 -8.67
N VAL A 28 24.94 5.08 -8.09
CA VAL A 28 25.23 6.40 -7.61
C VAL A 28 26.36 6.14 -6.63
N ASP A 29 27.60 6.42 -7.04
CA ASP A 29 28.76 6.56 -6.16
C ASP A 29 28.52 7.81 -5.28
N ALA A 30 27.32 7.91 -4.70
CA ALA A 30 26.96 8.92 -3.75
C ALA A 30 27.72 8.57 -2.47
N PRO A 31 28.48 9.51 -1.90
CA PRO A 31 29.30 9.28 -0.72
C PRO A 31 28.48 8.87 0.52
N SER A 32 27.15 8.86 0.45
CA SER A 32 26.26 8.20 1.41
C SER A 32 24.93 7.84 0.74
N GLN A 33 24.37 6.66 1.05
CA GLN A 33 23.01 6.30 0.63
C GLN A 33 21.99 7.33 1.17
N PRO A 34 21.01 7.76 0.36
CA PRO A 34 20.05 8.79 0.75
C PRO A 34 19.22 8.36 1.95
N LEU A 35 18.99 9.27 2.90
CA LEU A 35 18.04 9.06 3.98
C LEU A 35 16.64 8.87 3.38
N THR A 36 16.03 7.73 3.68
CA THR A 36 14.72 7.35 3.14
C THR A 36 13.83 6.90 4.28
N CYS A 37 12.57 7.32 4.24
CA CYS A 37 11.46 6.81 5.04
C CYS A 37 10.29 6.52 4.09
N LEU A 38 9.52 5.47 4.36
CA LEU A 38 8.36 5.09 3.57
C LEU A 38 7.08 5.43 4.36
N VAL A 39 6.21 6.25 3.79
CA VAL A 39 4.89 6.56 4.34
C VAL A 39 3.84 5.86 3.48
N ILE A 40 3.04 5.01 4.10
CA ILE A 40 2.03 4.18 3.47
C ILE A 40 0.69 4.63 4.02
N ASP A 41 0.02 5.52 3.27
CA ASP A 41 -1.26 6.08 3.65
C ASP A 41 -2.40 5.28 3.01
N SER A 42 -3.27 4.73 3.86
CA SER A 42 -4.45 3.99 3.44
C SER A 42 -4.11 2.80 2.53
N ALA A 43 -3.08 2.02 2.87
CA ALA A 43 -2.62 0.84 2.12
C ALA A 43 -1.83 -0.14 3.00
N PRO A 44 -1.68 -1.42 2.59
CA PRO A 44 -2.35 -2.07 1.47
C PRO A 44 -3.78 -2.52 1.81
N GLY A 45 -4.72 -2.31 0.90
CA GLY A 45 -6.02 -2.97 0.96
C GLY A 45 -5.94 -4.45 0.55
N SER A 46 -6.94 -5.24 0.89
CA SER A 46 -7.17 -6.54 0.26
C SER A 46 -8.25 -6.44 -0.82
N TYR A 47 -8.20 -7.34 -1.80
CA TYR A 47 -9.31 -7.59 -2.72
C TYR A 47 -10.04 -8.84 -2.26
N HIS A 48 -10.71 -8.80 -1.11
CA HIS A 48 -11.69 -9.83 -0.82
C HIS A 48 -12.91 -9.66 -1.74
N HIS A 49 -13.43 -10.77 -2.28
CA HIS A 49 -14.60 -10.77 -3.16
C HIS A 49 -15.81 -10.00 -2.59
N ALA A 50 -15.96 -10.02 -1.27
CA ALA A 50 -17.01 -9.31 -0.55
C ALA A 50 -16.85 -7.77 -0.60
N ASP A 51 -15.62 -7.26 -0.67
CA ASP A 51 -15.33 -5.82 -0.63
C ASP A 51 -15.49 -5.18 -2.00
N ALA A 52 -15.10 -5.90 -3.06
CA ALA A 52 -15.43 -5.49 -4.43
C ALA A 52 -16.95 -5.46 -4.66
N GLN A 53 -17.69 -6.41 -4.09
CA GLN A 53 -19.16 -6.39 -4.12
C GLN A 53 -19.71 -5.22 -3.29
N ARG A 54 -19.21 -4.93 -2.09
CA ARG A 54 -19.65 -3.80 -1.26
C ARG A 54 -19.45 -2.44 -1.94
N VAL A 55 -18.27 -2.20 -2.51
CA VAL A 55 -17.95 -0.95 -3.21
C VAL A 55 -18.86 -0.75 -4.43
N LEU A 56 -19.08 -1.82 -5.19
CA LEU A 56 -19.90 -1.77 -6.40
C LEU A 56 -21.39 -1.64 -6.11
N THR A 57 -21.86 -2.28 -5.04
CA THR A 57 -23.28 -2.22 -4.62
C THR A 57 -23.67 -0.90 -3.98
N TYR A 58 -22.72 -0.14 -3.43
CA TYR A 58 -22.96 1.23 -2.96
C TYR A 58 -23.15 2.21 -4.14
N SER A 59 -22.52 1.92 -5.28
CA SER A 59 -22.49 2.82 -6.44
C SER A 59 -23.67 2.63 -7.41
N PHE A 60 -24.35 1.49 -7.37
CA PHE A 60 -25.38 1.13 -8.35
C PHE A 60 -26.59 0.43 -7.71
N THR A 61 -27.80 0.84 -8.10
CA THR A 61 -29.08 0.22 -7.67
C THR A 61 -29.78 -0.50 -8.84
N GLY A 62 -30.64 -1.47 -8.53
CA GLY A 62 -31.45 -2.20 -9.51
C GLY A 62 -30.64 -3.00 -10.55
N PHE A 63 -31.07 -3.00 -11.81
CA PHE A 63 -30.45 -3.79 -12.89
C PHE A 63 -28.97 -3.42 -13.15
N LYS A 64 -28.60 -2.15 -12.97
CA LYS A 64 -27.22 -1.66 -13.16
C LYS A 64 -26.23 -2.32 -12.21
N LYS A 65 -26.69 -2.73 -11.02
CA LYS A 65 -25.89 -3.50 -10.05
C LYS A 65 -25.50 -4.86 -10.61
N PHE A 66 -26.43 -5.57 -11.26
CA PHE A 66 -26.15 -6.88 -11.85
C PHE A 66 -25.17 -6.79 -13.02
N VAL A 67 -25.35 -5.80 -13.89
CA VAL A 67 -24.39 -5.54 -14.99
C VAL A 67 -23.02 -5.19 -14.44
N GLY A 68 -22.94 -4.30 -13.44
CA GLY A 68 -21.69 -3.96 -12.78
C GLY A 68 -21.01 -5.19 -12.18
N LEU A 69 -21.75 -6.00 -11.41
CA LEU A 69 -21.23 -7.22 -10.79
C LEU A 69 -20.72 -8.22 -11.82
N ALA A 70 -21.44 -8.40 -12.93
CA ALA A 70 -21.00 -9.26 -14.03
C ALA A 70 -19.69 -8.75 -14.65
N VAL A 71 -19.58 -7.45 -14.94
CA VAL A 71 -18.34 -6.85 -15.46
C VAL A 71 -17.18 -7.00 -14.47
N ALA A 72 -17.41 -6.72 -13.19
CA ALA A 72 -16.40 -6.88 -12.15
C ALA A 72 -15.96 -8.34 -12.00
N ALA A 73 -16.90 -9.29 -12.07
CA ALA A 73 -16.60 -10.72 -12.04
C ALA A 73 -15.78 -11.16 -13.27
N LEU A 74 -16.09 -10.65 -14.46
CA LEU A 74 -15.32 -10.91 -15.68
C LEU A 74 -13.90 -10.33 -15.60
N ILE A 75 -13.73 -9.11 -15.08
CA ILE A 75 -12.41 -8.52 -14.85
C ILE A 75 -11.62 -9.37 -13.85
N TYR A 76 -12.24 -9.74 -12.72
CA TYR A 76 -11.59 -10.58 -11.72
C TYR A 76 -11.18 -11.94 -12.31
N MET A 77 -12.09 -12.60 -13.04
CA MET A 77 -11.82 -13.87 -13.69
C MET A 77 -10.68 -13.74 -14.69
N GLY A 78 -10.68 -12.70 -15.54
CA GLY A 78 -9.58 -12.44 -16.47
C GLY A 78 -8.24 -12.20 -15.78
N LEU A 79 -8.22 -11.44 -14.68
CA LEU A 79 -7.00 -11.22 -13.90
C LEU A 79 -6.50 -12.50 -13.23
N HIS A 80 -7.41 -13.30 -12.67
CA HIS A 80 -7.09 -14.57 -12.04
C HIS A 80 -6.60 -15.60 -13.06
N THR A 81 -7.29 -15.77 -14.19
CA THR A 81 -6.83 -16.63 -15.30
C THR A 81 -5.48 -16.18 -15.84
N ARG A 82 -5.25 -14.87 -16.00
CA ARG A 82 -3.93 -14.36 -16.38
C ARG A 82 -2.88 -14.73 -15.33
N SER A 83 -3.20 -14.60 -14.05
CA SER A 83 -2.30 -14.92 -12.94
C SER A 83 -1.88 -16.38 -12.97
N THR A 84 -2.85 -17.30 -13.13
CA THR A 84 -2.59 -18.74 -13.16
C THR A 84 -1.85 -19.18 -14.43
N VAL A 85 -2.19 -18.61 -15.59
CA VAL A 85 -1.56 -18.98 -16.87
C VAL A 85 -0.15 -18.43 -17.02
N THR A 86 0.08 -17.17 -16.59
CA THR A 86 1.39 -16.51 -16.76
C THR A 86 2.31 -16.64 -15.55
N GLY A 87 1.83 -17.22 -14.44
CA GLY A 87 2.54 -17.28 -13.16
C GLY A 87 2.81 -15.91 -12.52
N ARG A 88 2.25 -14.83 -13.07
CA ARG A 88 2.43 -13.47 -12.54
C ARG A 88 1.46 -13.25 -11.38
N PRO A 89 1.89 -12.62 -10.27
CA PRO A 89 1.02 -12.39 -9.12
C PRO A 89 -0.18 -11.50 -9.49
N MET A 90 -1.26 -11.65 -8.70
CA MET A 90 -2.38 -10.72 -8.74
C MET A 90 -1.92 -9.32 -8.32
N PRO A 91 -2.58 -8.24 -8.79
CA PRO A 91 -2.14 -6.88 -8.47
C PRO A 91 -2.02 -6.58 -6.97
N HIS A 92 -2.93 -7.13 -6.15
CA HIS A 92 -2.91 -6.94 -4.70
C HIS A 92 -1.79 -7.74 -4.03
N GLU A 93 -1.49 -8.94 -4.51
CA GLU A 93 -0.35 -9.75 -4.07
C GLU A 93 0.96 -9.04 -4.40
N PHE A 94 1.12 -8.54 -5.63
CA PHE A 94 2.29 -7.74 -6.02
C PHE A 94 2.54 -6.56 -5.08
N ILE A 95 1.48 -5.88 -4.65
CA ILE A 95 1.58 -4.76 -3.72
C ILE A 95 1.97 -5.21 -2.31
N ARG A 96 1.32 -6.25 -1.77
CA ARG A 96 1.62 -6.78 -0.44
C ARG A 96 3.03 -7.37 -0.38
N ASP A 97 3.43 -8.13 -1.39
CA ASP A 97 4.76 -8.72 -1.47
C ASP A 97 5.82 -7.63 -1.63
N GLY A 98 5.57 -6.64 -2.49
CA GLY A 98 6.46 -5.51 -2.69
C GLY A 98 6.66 -4.69 -1.41
N LEU A 99 5.59 -4.40 -0.67
CA LEU A 99 5.68 -3.70 0.63
C LEU A 99 6.29 -4.56 1.74
N SER A 100 6.34 -5.88 1.58
CA SER A 100 7.01 -6.79 2.52
C SER A 100 8.50 -6.95 2.22
N ASN A 101 8.97 -6.53 1.05
CA ASN A 101 10.36 -6.66 0.65
C ASN A 101 11.25 -5.69 1.43
N THR A 102 12.37 -6.18 1.97
CA THR A 102 13.40 -5.38 2.64
C THR A 102 13.95 -4.27 1.74
N GLN A 103 14.22 -4.60 0.48
CA GLN A 103 14.88 -3.71 -0.47
C GLN A 103 13.90 -3.33 -1.58
N ILE A 104 12.98 -2.42 -1.28
CA ILE A 104 12.05 -1.88 -2.27
C ILE A 104 12.84 -1.05 -3.29
N LEU A 105 13.58 -0.05 -2.83
CA LEU A 105 14.51 0.73 -3.63
C LEU A 105 15.96 0.25 -3.37
N PRO A 106 16.90 0.48 -4.30
CA PRO A 106 18.29 0.02 -4.16
C PRO A 106 18.97 0.43 -2.83
N TRP A 107 18.57 1.58 -2.27
CA TRP A 107 19.11 2.16 -1.04
C TRP A 107 18.21 1.98 0.20
N THR A 108 17.18 1.14 0.11
CA THR A 108 16.34 0.77 1.28
C THR A 108 16.83 -0.53 1.91
N ASP A 109 16.69 -0.62 3.22
CA ASP A 109 17.16 -1.72 4.05
C ASP A 109 16.15 -2.05 5.16
N THR A 110 16.47 -3.01 6.03
CA THR A 110 15.59 -3.38 7.16
C THR A 110 15.38 -2.24 8.16
N SER A 111 16.35 -1.32 8.27
CA SER A 111 16.32 -0.18 9.19
C SER A 111 15.50 1.01 8.67
N THR A 112 15.18 1.02 7.38
CA THR A 112 14.40 2.06 6.71
C THR A 112 12.99 2.11 7.30
N PRO A 113 12.59 3.20 7.98
CA PRO A 113 11.29 3.27 8.63
C PRO A 113 10.14 3.18 7.64
N ARG A 114 9.13 2.40 7.98
CA ARG A 114 7.87 2.25 7.25
C ARG A 114 6.72 2.64 8.17
N LEU A 115 6.03 3.73 7.85
CA LEU A 115 4.89 4.23 8.61
C LEU A 115 3.60 3.90 7.88
N TYR A 116 2.77 3.06 8.50
CA TYR A 116 1.43 2.76 8.01
C TYR A 116 0.42 3.69 8.68
N LEU A 117 -0.37 4.38 7.89
CA LEU A 117 -1.44 5.27 8.35
C LEU A 117 -2.75 4.65 7.87
N TYR A 118 -3.65 4.30 8.79
CA TYR A 118 -4.93 3.68 8.47
C TYR A 118 -5.99 3.99 9.53
N SER A 119 -7.25 3.66 9.24
CA SER A 119 -8.37 3.97 10.15
C SER A 119 -9.48 2.94 10.12
N ASP A 120 -10.36 3.00 11.12
CA ASP A 120 -11.57 2.18 11.20
C ASP A 120 -12.63 2.51 10.14
N ALA A 121 -12.72 3.78 9.73
CA ALA A 121 -13.71 4.26 8.77
C ALA A 121 -13.25 4.15 7.30
N ASP A 122 -12.01 3.72 7.03
CA ASP A 122 -11.55 3.44 5.68
C ASP A 122 -12.23 2.18 5.12
N ARG A 123 -13.13 2.39 4.15
CA ARG A 123 -13.88 1.32 3.46
C ARG A 123 -13.18 0.79 2.20
N THR A 124 -12.05 1.39 1.82
CA THR A 124 -11.25 1.03 0.65
C THR A 124 -10.07 0.16 1.05
N SER A 125 -9.32 0.58 2.06
CA SER A 125 -8.24 -0.18 2.66
C SER A 125 -8.65 -0.53 4.08
N LEU A 126 -9.34 -1.66 4.24
CA LEU A 126 -9.88 -2.05 5.53
C LEU A 126 -8.77 -2.15 6.58
N PRO A 127 -9.02 -1.66 7.82
CA PRO A 127 -8.04 -1.72 8.91
C PRO A 127 -7.58 -3.15 9.20
N SER A 128 -8.46 -4.14 9.03
CA SER A 128 -8.13 -5.56 9.16
C SER A 128 -7.06 -6.00 8.18
N ASP A 129 -7.13 -5.52 6.94
CA ASP A 129 -6.25 -5.96 5.86
C ASP A 129 -4.86 -5.35 5.98
N VAL A 130 -4.82 -4.08 6.39
CA VAL A 130 -3.61 -3.35 6.71
C VAL A 130 -2.92 -4.00 7.91
N LYS A 131 -3.67 -4.28 8.99
CA LYS A 131 -3.11 -4.96 10.17
C LYS A 131 -2.59 -6.37 9.86
N ALA A 132 -3.36 -7.16 9.10
CA ALA A 132 -2.95 -8.48 8.64
C ALA A 132 -1.70 -8.46 7.75
N HIS A 133 -1.41 -7.33 7.09
CA HIS A 133 -0.15 -7.13 6.37
C HIS A 133 0.99 -6.70 7.31
N ILE A 134 0.75 -5.78 8.24
CA ILE A 134 1.77 -5.23 9.14
C ILE A 134 2.37 -6.31 10.05
N GLU A 135 1.56 -7.22 10.58
CA GLU A 135 2.01 -8.24 11.53
C GLU A 135 3.16 -9.14 11.01
N PRO A 136 3.07 -9.78 9.83
CA PRO A 136 4.18 -10.55 9.28
C PRO A 136 5.39 -9.68 8.90
N VAL A 137 5.16 -8.45 8.43
CA VAL A 137 6.23 -7.50 8.05
C VAL A 137 7.02 -7.04 9.28
N LYS A 138 6.36 -6.80 10.42
CA LYS A 138 7.02 -6.56 11.70
C LYS A 138 7.84 -7.77 12.14
N ARG A 139 7.28 -8.98 12.01
CA ARG A 139 7.95 -10.24 12.39
C ARG A 139 9.18 -10.56 11.55
N SER A 140 9.25 -10.08 10.30
CA SER A 140 10.45 -10.24 9.46
C SER A 140 11.60 -9.31 9.83
N GLY A 141 11.42 -8.44 10.84
CA GLY A 141 12.48 -7.55 11.36
C GLY A 141 12.57 -6.21 10.64
N LEU A 142 11.58 -5.84 9.83
CA LEU A 142 11.51 -4.52 9.21
C LEU A 142 11.10 -3.44 10.23
N ASN A 143 11.70 -2.26 10.11
CA ASN A 143 11.36 -1.10 10.94
C ASN A 143 9.98 -0.55 10.55
N VAL A 144 8.94 -1.10 11.17
CA VAL A 144 7.55 -0.74 10.90
C VAL A 144 6.92 -0.02 12.08
N ARG A 145 6.30 1.11 11.80
CA ARG A 145 5.43 1.88 12.70
C ARG A 145 4.05 1.98 12.11
N GLU A 146 3.08 2.17 12.98
CA GLU A 146 1.70 2.34 12.59
C GLU A 146 1.04 3.47 13.36
N GLU A 147 0.18 4.22 12.70
CA GLU A 147 -0.75 5.16 13.31
C GLU A 147 -2.17 4.81 12.89
N PHE A 148 -2.99 4.53 13.90
CA PHE A 148 -4.39 4.20 13.73
C PHE A 148 -5.26 5.41 14.05
N PHE A 149 -6.03 5.87 13.06
CA PHE A 149 -6.98 6.98 13.18
C PHE A 149 -8.40 6.45 13.40
N ILE A 150 -9.25 7.30 13.97
CA ILE A 150 -10.66 7.00 14.22
C ILE A 150 -11.53 7.94 13.38
N GLY A 151 -12.47 7.37 12.63
CA GLY A 151 -13.52 8.11 11.93
C GLY A 151 -13.14 8.70 10.58
N THR A 152 -11.89 8.57 10.15
CA THR A 152 -11.41 9.17 8.89
C THR A 152 -11.70 8.34 7.67
N GLU A 153 -12.14 8.94 6.57
CA GLU A 153 -12.26 8.21 5.31
C GLU A 153 -10.91 7.98 4.61
N HIS A 154 -10.91 7.16 3.55
CA HIS A 154 -9.74 6.83 2.73
C HIS A 154 -8.98 8.09 2.29
N VAL A 155 -7.69 8.19 2.65
CA VAL A 155 -6.79 9.30 2.30
C VAL A 155 -7.24 10.66 2.87
N GLN A 156 -8.09 10.68 3.91
CA GLN A 156 -8.53 11.91 4.59
C GLN A 156 -7.80 12.16 5.92
N HIS A 157 -6.91 11.27 6.36
CA HIS A 157 -6.23 11.36 7.67
C HIS A 157 -5.51 12.69 7.89
N SER A 158 -4.83 13.20 6.87
CA SER A 158 -4.08 14.47 6.92
C SER A 158 -4.97 15.70 6.99
N ARG A 159 -6.22 15.59 6.52
CA ARG A 159 -7.21 16.69 6.54
C ARG A 159 -7.98 16.72 7.85
N GLU A 160 -8.37 15.55 8.35
CA GLU A 160 -9.15 15.44 9.59
C GLU A 160 -8.27 15.57 10.84
N TYR A 161 -7.07 15.01 10.82
CA TYR A 161 -6.12 15.04 11.95
C TYR A 161 -4.73 15.50 11.51
N PRO A 162 -4.58 16.75 11.01
CA PRO A 162 -3.34 17.24 10.41
C PRO A 162 -2.16 17.17 11.37
N GLU A 163 -2.31 17.64 12.62
CA GLU A 163 -1.21 17.65 13.57
C GLU A 163 -0.71 16.25 13.86
N ARG A 164 -1.61 15.30 14.15
CA ARG A 164 -1.25 13.91 14.43
C ARG A 164 -0.58 13.26 13.22
N TYR A 165 -1.13 13.47 12.02
CA TYR A 165 -0.60 12.94 10.77
C TYR A 165 0.84 13.42 10.51
N TRP A 166 1.04 14.75 10.53
CA TRP A 166 2.35 15.33 10.25
C TRP A 166 3.36 15.10 11.38
N ASN A 167 2.92 14.98 12.63
CA ASN A 167 3.78 14.59 13.75
C ASN A 167 4.33 13.18 13.59
N ALA A 168 3.50 12.22 13.16
CA ALA A 168 3.95 10.85 12.92
C ALA A 168 5.01 10.79 11.80
N ILE A 169 4.79 11.53 10.71
CA ILE A 169 5.77 11.65 9.62
C ILE A 169 7.06 12.31 10.10
N ARG A 170 6.98 13.41 10.87
CA ARG A 170 8.18 14.06 11.42
C ARG A 170 8.96 13.12 12.35
N SER A 171 8.26 12.38 13.21
CA SER A 171 8.89 11.46 14.16
C SER A 171 9.73 10.39 13.45
N ILE A 172 9.23 9.77 12.37
CA ILE A 172 10.03 8.76 11.65
C ILE A 172 11.25 9.36 10.95
N TRP A 173 11.13 10.60 10.46
CA TRP A 173 12.25 11.31 9.84
C TRP A 173 13.33 11.64 10.86
N ASP A 174 12.93 12.19 12.01
CA ASP A 174 13.84 12.53 13.10
C ASP A 174 14.59 11.28 13.60
N ASP A 175 13.90 10.15 13.74
CA ASP A 175 14.51 8.88 14.13
C ASP A 175 15.48 8.35 13.07
N ARG A 176 15.15 8.48 11.78
CA ARG A 176 16.04 8.06 10.69
C ARG A 176 17.29 8.94 10.60
N ILE A 177 17.16 10.23 10.86
CA ILE A 177 18.30 11.16 10.93
C ILE A 177 19.19 10.78 12.12
N ARG A 178 18.59 10.56 13.30
CA ARG A 178 19.32 10.14 14.51
C ARG A 178 20.04 8.81 14.34
N SER A 179 19.48 7.84 13.60
CA SER A 179 20.12 6.53 13.41
C SER A 179 21.36 6.55 12.50
N LYS A 180 21.65 7.67 11.81
CA LYS A 180 22.81 7.82 10.92
C LYS A 180 23.92 8.72 11.50
N LEU A 181 23.67 9.37 12.64
CA LEU A 181 24.67 10.09 13.44
C LEU A 181 25.37 9.11 14.37
#